data_AF-A0A9P6ML18-F1
#
_entry.id   AF-A0A9P6ML18-F1
#
_cell.length_a   1.000
_cell.length_b   1.000
_cell.length_c   1.000
_cell.angle_alpha   90.00
_cell.angle_beta   90.00
_cell.angle_gamma   90.00
#
_symmetry.space_group_name_H-M   'P 1'
#
loop_
_entity.id
_entity.type
_entity.pdbx_description
1 polymer ?
#
loop_
_entity_poly.entity_id
_entity_poly.type
_entity_poly.pdbx_seq_one_letter_code
_entity_poly.pdbx_strand_id
1 'polypeptide(L)'
;MTPEIQERLRASSVYNSIVQAIKDGQEDQSNQLMGYHQEHKDEVAKIYELTSKILGLTTKNSELMTKVYELITENKGLGTQMIKLQEASDDKQEMRQQQILALKQLSLLQNRVQAIMTQTYEYPIPRLFVVLPGDTSRWDSLKHFSNRFRLYFLKTPHHIHLAQHEGYDVVRPPEFFKQYGSYVLTRVRSRH
;
A
#
# COMPACT_ATOMS: atom_id res chain seq x y z
N MET A 1 -43.50 -42.55 -44.06
CA MET A 1 -44.33 -41.95 -45.13
C MET A 1 -44.09 -40.45 -45.07
N THR A 2 -43.59 -39.82 -46.14
CA THR A 2 -43.20 -38.40 -46.11
C THR A 2 -44.43 -37.48 -46.12
N PRO A 3 -44.34 -36.25 -45.57
CA PRO A 3 -45.45 -35.29 -45.56
C PRO A 3 -46.06 -35.06 -46.96
N GLU A 4 -45.22 -35.01 -48.00
CA GLU A 4 -45.64 -34.84 -49.40
C GLU A 4 -46.52 -35.98 -49.93
N ILE A 5 -46.27 -37.22 -49.50
CA ILE A 5 -47.07 -38.39 -49.93
C ILE A 5 -48.44 -38.36 -49.24
N GLN A 6 -48.51 -37.93 -47.98
CA GLN A 6 -49.78 -37.77 -47.27
C GLN A 6 -50.63 -36.64 -47.87
N GLU A 7 -50.00 -35.53 -48.26
CA GLU A 7 -50.68 -34.38 -48.86
C GLU A 7 -51.28 -34.72 -50.22
N ARG A 8 -50.52 -35.43 -51.08
CA ARG A 8 -51.01 -35.89 -52.39
C ARG A 8 -52.20 -36.84 -52.29
N LEU A 9 -52.20 -37.76 -51.33
CA LEU A 9 -53.31 -38.69 -51.12
C LEU A 9 -54.56 -37.97 -50.60
N ARG A 10 -54.42 -36.97 -49.72
CA ARG A 10 -55.55 -36.15 -49.24
C ARG A 10 -56.14 -35.29 -50.36
N ALA A 11 -55.30 -34.63 -51.16
CA ALA A 11 -55.75 -33.84 -52.31
C ALA A 11 -56.51 -34.68 -53.34
N SER A 12 -56.02 -35.90 -53.62
CA SER A 12 -56.71 -36.87 -54.49
C SER A 12 -58.07 -37.30 -53.93
N SER A 13 -58.16 -37.56 -52.62
CA SER A 13 -59.42 -37.93 -51.96
C SER A 13 -60.46 -36.80 -52.03
N VAL A 14 -60.07 -35.56 -51.72
CA VAL A 14 -60.99 -34.41 -51.73
C VAL A 14 -61.47 -34.10 -53.15
N TYR A 15 -60.57 -34.17 -54.14
CA TYR A 15 -60.92 -34.01 -55.55
C TYR A 15 -61.93 -35.05 -56.02
N ASN A 16 -61.74 -36.32 -55.64
CA ASN A 16 -62.68 -37.39 -55.98
C ASN A 16 -64.07 -37.16 -55.35
N SER A 17 -64.14 -36.65 -54.13
CA SER A 17 -65.41 -36.31 -53.46
C SER A 17 -66.13 -35.14 -54.13
N ILE A 18 -65.40 -34.10 -54.56
CA ILE A 18 -65.96 -32.97 -55.31
C ILE A 18 -66.51 -33.44 -56.67
N VAL A 19 -65.73 -34.22 -57.42
CA VAL A 19 -66.13 -34.76 -58.73
C VAL A 19 -67.35 -35.67 -58.61
N GLN A 20 -67.46 -36.45 -57.52
CA GLN A 20 -68.62 -37.31 -57.29
C GLN A 20 -69.89 -36.49 -56.98
N ALA A 21 -69.80 -35.45 -56.15
CA ALA A 21 -70.93 -34.56 -55.87
C ALA A 21 -71.46 -33.84 -57.14
N ILE A 22 -70.56 -33.48 -58.07
CA ILE A 22 -70.93 -32.92 -59.38
C ILE A 22 -71.66 -33.96 -60.24
N LYS A 23 -71.18 -35.22 -60.27
CA LYS A 23 -71.83 -36.31 -61.02
C LYS A 23 -73.23 -36.64 -60.49
N ASP A 24 -73.44 -36.49 -59.19
CA ASP A 24 -74.71 -36.77 -58.52
C ASP A 24 -75.68 -35.57 -58.56
N GLY A 25 -75.33 -34.48 -59.24
CA GLY A 25 -76.18 -33.28 -59.41
C GLY A 25 -76.28 -32.39 -58.16
N GLN A 26 -75.39 -32.57 -57.19
CA GLN A 26 -75.39 -31.85 -55.90
C GLN A 26 -74.45 -30.64 -55.95
N GLU A 27 -74.78 -29.64 -56.79
CA GLU A 27 -73.93 -28.46 -57.01
C GLU A 27 -73.63 -27.65 -55.74
N ASP A 28 -74.61 -27.46 -54.86
CA ASP A 28 -74.44 -26.73 -53.59
C ASP A 28 -73.40 -27.41 -52.70
N GLN A 29 -73.42 -28.74 -52.63
CA GLN A 29 -72.48 -29.53 -51.85
C GLN A 29 -71.07 -29.48 -52.45
N SER A 30 -70.94 -29.52 -53.78
CA SER A 30 -69.66 -29.34 -54.49
C SER A 30 -69.05 -27.96 -54.24
N ASN A 31 -69.86 -26.90 -54.33
CA ASN A 31 -69.43 -25.52 -54.09
C ASN A 31 -68.99 -25.31 -52.63
N GLN A 32 -69.72 -25.88 -51.68
CA GLN A 32 -69.36 -25.85 -50.28
C GLN A 32 -68.04 -26.59 -50.01
N LEU A 33 -67.83 -27.78 -50.61
CA LEU A 33 -66.58 -28.53 -50.50
C LEU A 33 -65.38 -27.80 -51.13
N MET A 34 -65.57 -27.12 -52.26
CA MET A 34 -64.53 -26.29 -52.86
C MET A 34 -64.18 -25.08 -51.99
N GLY A 35 -65.19 -24.41 -51.40
CA GLY A 35 -64.98 -23.30 -50.47
C GLY A 35 -64.13 -23.71 -49.26
N TYR A 36 -64.50 -24.83 -48.60
CA TYR A 36 -63.73 -25.38 -47.49
C TYR A 36 -62.31 -25.79 -47.89
N HIS A 37 -62.13 -26.37 -49.08
CA HIS A 37 -60.80 -26.75 -49.56
C HIS A 37 -59.91 -25.52 -49.77
N GLN A 38 -60.45 -24.45 -50.33
CA GLN A 38 -59.73 -23.20 -50.56
C GLN A 38 -59.38 -22.50 -49.23
N GLU A 39 -60.33 -22.41 -48.29
CA GLU A 39 -60.08 -21.85 -46.96
C GLU A 39 -58.99 -22.63 -46.21
N HIS A 40 -59.07 -23.96 -46.21
CA HIS A 40 -58.04 -24.81 -45.60
C HIS A 40 -56.66 -24.64 -46.27
N LYS A 41 -56.61 -24.41 -47.59
CA LYS A 41 -55.36 -24.16 -48.31
C LYS A 41 -54.74 -22.82 -47.88
N ASP A 42 -55.55 -21.79 -47.71
CA ASP A 42 -55.11 -20.47 -47.26
C ASP A 42 -54.64 -20.51 -45.78
N GLU A 43 -55.34 -21.26 -44.92
CA GLU A 43 -54.91 -21.51 -43.54
C GLU A 43 -53.57 -22.24 -43.48
N VAL A 44 -53.38 -23.29 -44.29
CA VAL A 44 -52.11 -24.03 -44.38
C VAL A 44 -50.97 -23.12 -44.81
N ALA A 45 -51.18 -22.25 -45.81
CA ALA A 45 -50.18 -21.28 -46.24
C ALA A 45 -49.77 -20.33 -45.09
N LYS A 46 -50.74 -19.84 -44.32
CA LYS A 46 -50.50 -19.00 -43.14
C LYS A 46 -49.74 -19.75 -42.04
N ILE A 47 -50.04 -21.03 -41.81
CA ILE A 47 -49.31 -21.89 -40.87
C ILE A 47 -47.84 -22.02 -41.29
N TYR A 48 -47.55 -22.22 -42.57
CA TYR A 48 -46.18 -22.29 -43.05
C TYR A 48 -45.41 -20.97 -42.82
N GLU A 49 -46.04 -19.83 -43.08
CA GLU A 49 -45.42 -18.52 -42.84
C GLU A 49 -45.12 -18.30 -41.34
N LEU A 50 -46.08 -18.61 -40.46
CA LEU A 50 -45.88 -18.52 -39.01
C LEU A 50 -44.80 -19.47 -38.52
N THR A 51 -44.76 -20.71 -39.04
CA THR A 51 -43.74 -21.70 -38.69
C THR A 51 -42.34 -21.21 -39.08
N SER A 52 -42.19 -20.60 -40.26
CA SER A 52 -40.94 -19.99 -40.69
C SER A 52 -40.49 -18.85 -39.77
N LYS A 53 -41.42 -17.97 -39.35
CA LYS A 53 -41.14 -16.89 -38.39
C LYS A 53 -40.72 -17.43 -37.02
N ILE A 54 -41.41 -18.45 -36.51
CA ILE A 54 -41.08 -19.09 -35.23
C ILE A 54 -39.69 -19.71 -35.29
N LEU A 55 -39.35 -20.41 -36.38
CA LEU A 55 -38.02 -20.97 -36.57
C LEU A 55 -36.94 -19.88 -36.54
N GLY A 56 -37.13 -18.79 -37.28
CA GLY A 56 -36.18 -17.67 -37.29
C GLY A 56 -36.01 -17.00 -35.93
N LEU A 57 -37.11 -16.82 -35.18
CA LEU A 57 -37.05 -16.32 -33.80
C LEU A 57 -36.33 -17.31 -32.88
N THR A 58 -36.57 -18.60 -33.03
CA THR A 58 -35.92 -19.65 -32.22
C THR A 58 -34.41 -19.66 -32.45
N THR A 59 -33.95 -19.54 -33.70
CA THR A 59 -32.53 -19.42 -34.03
C THR A 59 -31.90 -18.19 -33.39
N LYS A 60 -32.52 -17.00 -33.55
CA LYS A 60 -32.01 -15.76 -32.92
C LYS A 60 -31.96 -15.87 -31.41
N ASN A 61 -32.95 -16.52 -30.80
CA ASN A 61 -32.98 -16.70 -29.34
C ASN A 61 -31.84 -17.61 -28.88
N SER A 62 -31.52 -18.66 -29.65
CA SER A 62 -30.36 -19.53 -29.40
C SER A 62 -29.04 -18.75 -29.47
N GLU A 63 -28.85 -17.92 -30.50
CA GLU A 63 -27.66 -17.08 -30.66
C GLU A 63 -27.49 -16.09 -29.49
N LEU A 64 -28.60 -15.44 -29.08
CA LEU A 64 -28.58 -14.53 -27.93
C LEU A 64 -28.24 -15.28 -26.64
N MET A 65 -28.79 -16.47 -26.43
CA MET A 65 -28.46 -17.29 -25.27
C MET A 65 -26.97 -17.63 -25.23
N THR A 66 -26.37 -18.02 -26.35
CA THR A 66 -24.92 -18.27 -26.43
C THR A 66 -24.12 -17.03 -26.03
N LYS A 67 -24.49 -15.86 -26.57
CA LYS A 67 -23.81 -14.60 -26.24
C LYS A 67 -23.95 -14.21 -24.76
N VAL A 68 -25.11 -14.48 -24.16
CA VAL A 68 -25.33 -14.27 -22.72
C VAL A 68 -24.42 -15.18 -21.89
N TYR A 69 -24.25 -16.45 -22.28
CA TYR A 69 -23.35 -17.37 -21.59
C TYR A 69 -21.87 -16.94 -21.67
N GLU A 70 -21.43 -16.45 -22.83
CA GLU A 70 -20.08 -15.90 -23.01
C GLU A 70 -19.84 -14.70 -22.07
N LEU A 71 -20.76 -13.73 -22.07
CA LEU A 71 -20.66 -12.55 -21.20
C LEU A 71 -20.68 -12.90 -19.71
N ILE A 72 -21.49 -13.88 -19.29
CA ILE A 72 -21.50 -14.36 -17.90
C ILE A 72 -20.14 -14.97 -17.54
N THR A 73 -19.54 -15.72 -18.45
CA THR A 73 -18.24 -16.37 -18.23
C THR A 73 -17.11 -15.35 -18.13
N GLU A 74 -17.10 -14.36 -19.02
CA GLU A 74 -16.15 -13.25 -18.99
C GLU A 74 -16.28 -12.42 -17.70
N ASN A 75 -17.50 -12.06 -17.31
CA ASN A 75 -17.75 -11.32 -16.07
C ASN A 75 -17.29 -12.09 -14.81
N LYS A 76 -17.45 -13.42 -14.78
CA LYS A 76 -16.89 -14.26 -13.70
C LYS A 76 -15.36 -14.23 -13.68
N GLY A 77 -14.72 -14.25 -14.85
CA GLY A 77 -13.28 -14.11 -14.99
C GLY A 77 -12.78 -12.77 -14.46
N LEU A 78 -13.41 -11.67 -14.88
CA LEU A 78 -13.11 -10.32 -14.40
C LEU A 78 -13.31 -10.18 -12.89
N GLY A 79 -14.41 -10.71 -12.34
CA GLY A 79 -14.65 -10.71 -10.90
C GLY A 79 -13.55 -11.42 -10.11
N THR A 80 -13.06 -12.56 -10.64
CA THR A 80 -11.95 -13.31 -10.02
C THR A 80 -10.63 -12.51 -10.05
N GLN A 81 -10.35 -11.80 -11.15
CA GLN A 81 -9.16 -10.94 -11.24
C GLN A 81 -9.25 -9.76 -10.27
N MET A 82 -10.43 -9.16 -10.11
CA MET A 82 -10.66 -8.05 -9.19
C MET A 82 -10.40 -8.46 -7.73
N ILE A 83 -10.84 -9.66 -7.32
CA ILE A 83 -10.56 -10.20 -5.98
C ILE A 83 -9.06 -10.35 -5.76
N LYS A 84 -8.32 -10.95 -6.70
CA LYS A 84 -6.85 -11.11 -6.60
C LYS A 84 -6.12 -9.76 -6.51
N LEU A 85 -6.58 -8.75 -7.24
CA LEU A 85 -6.00 -7.41 -7.19
C LEU A 85 -6.29 -6.72 -5.85
N GLN A 86 -7.48 -6.93 -5.28
CA GLN A 86 -7.84 -6.41 -3.97
C GLN A 86 -6.98 -7.03 -2.87
N GLU A 87 -6.84 -8.36 -2.85
CA GLU A 87 -5.97 -9.09 -1.91
C GLU A 87 -4.52 -8.59 -1.98
N ALA A 88 -3.95 -8.47 -3.20
CA ALA A 88 -2.59 -7.95 -3.38
C ALA A 88 -2.44 -6.48 -2.92
N SER A 89 -3.49 -5.67 -3.04
CA SER A 89 -3.50 -4.29 -2.55
C SER A 89 -3.55 -4.23 -1.03
N ASP A 90 -4.34 -5.10 -0.40
CA ASP A 90 -4.48 -5.18 1.05
C ASP A 90 -3.19 -5.68 1.70
N ASP A 91 -2.56 -6.72 1.15
CA ASP A 91 -1.23 -7.21 1.57
C ASP A 91 -0.18 -6.09 1.48
N LYS A 92 -0.19 -5.33 0.38
CA LYS A 92 0.72 -4.19 0.20
C LYS A 92 0.45 -3.08 1.21
N GLN A 93 -0.80 -2.87 1.60
CA GLN A 93 -1.16 -1.89 2.62
C GLN A 93 -0.69 -2.34 4.00
N GLU A 94 -0.89 -3.60 4.35
CA GLU A 94 -0.40 -4.16 5.62
C GLU A 94 1.13 -4.07 5.71
N MET A 95 1.84 -4.43 4.64
CA MET A 95 3.29 -4.31 4.57
C MET A 95 3.77 -2.87 4.81
N ARG A 96 3.09 -1.87 4.23
CA ARG A 96 3.40 -0.45 4.49
C ARG A 96 3.18 -0.08 5.95
N GLN A 97 2.12 -0.58 6.58
CA GLN A 97 1.88 -0.32 8.01
C GLN A 97 2.98 -0.93 8.89
N GLN A 98 3.40 -2.17 8.58
CA GLN A 98 4.51 -2.82 9.27
C GLN A 98 5.83 -2.05 9.10
N GLN A 99 6.12 -1.55 7.89
CA GLN A 99 7.29 -0.69 7.65
C GLN A 99 7.24 0.61 8.44
N ILE A 100 6.08 1.27 8.50
CA ILE A 100 5.89 2.48 9.32
C ILE A 100 6.13 2.19 10.80
N LEU A 101 5.65 1.05 11.31
CA LEU A 101 5.87 0.64 12.69
C LEU A 101 7.36 0.40 12.97
N ALA A 102 8.06 -0.30 12.08
CA ALA A 102 9.49 -0.54 12.19
C ALA A 102 10.29 0.79 12.18
N LEU A 103 9.95 1.72 11.28
CA LEU A 103 10.56 3.05 11.25
C LEU A 103 10.33 3.84 12.55
N LYS A 104 9.13 3.78 13.12
CA LYS A 104 8.84 4.40 14.42
C LYS A 104 9.72 3.80 15.52
N GLN A 105 9.85 2.48 15.58
CA GLN A 105 10.71 1.81 16.56
C GLN A 105 12.19 2.22 16.40
N LEU A 106 12.69 2.30 15.17
CA LEU A 106 14.05 2.76 14.89
C LEU A 106 14.27 4.21 15.34
N SER A 107 13.31 5.10 15.10
CA SER A 107 13.40 6.49 15.56
C SER A 107 13.47 6.61 17.08
N LEU A 108 12.71 5.77 17.81
CA LEU A 108 12.75 5.73 19.26
C LEU A 108 14.11 5.24 19.78
N LEU A 109 14.67 4.21 19.14
CA LEU A 109 16.01 3.71 19.49
C LEU A 109 17.09 4.76 19.21
N GLN A 110 17.05 5.43 18.05
CA GLN A 110 17.96 6.54 17.74
C GLN A 110 17.87 7.65 18.78
N ASN A 111 16.66 8.08 19.15
CA ASN A 111 16.47 9.11 20.17
C ASN A 111 17.05 8.69 21.53
N ARG A 112 16.86 7.42 21.93
CA ARG A 112 17.44 6.89 23.16
C ARG A 112 18.97 6.85 23.11
N VAL A 113 19.54 6.36 22.02
CA VAL A 113 21.00 6.33 21.82
C VAL A 113 21.55 7.75 21.87
N GLN A 114 20.93 8.69 21.17
CA GLN A 114 21.34 10.10 21.19
C GLN A 114 21.30 10.68 22.61
N ALA A 115 20.22 10.41 23.37
CA ALA A 115 20.11 10.86 24.75
C ALA A 115 21.23 10.30 25.63
N ILE A 116 21.54 9.00 25.51
CA ILE A 116 22.64 8.36 26.23
C ILE A 116 23.99 8.99 25.84
N MET A 117 24.23 9.19 24.54
CA MET A 117 25.46 9.84 24.06
C MET A 117 25.57 11.26 24.62
N THR A 118 24.51 12.06 24.58
CA THR A 118 24.54 13.42 25.16
C THR A 118 24.70 13.43 26.69
N GLN A 119 24.29 12.36 27.38
CA GLN A 119 24.53 12.21 28.83
C GLN A 119 25.97 11.80 29.15
N THR A 120 26.67 11.10 28.26
CA THR A 120 28.04 10.62 28.50
C THR A 120 29.12 11.58 27.99
N TYR A 121 28.80 12.50 27.08
CA TYR A 121 29.71 13.56 26.66
C TYR A 121 29.54 14.83 27.52
N GLU A 122 29.85 14.73 28.81
CA GLU A 122 30.60 15.82 29.44
C GLU A 122 31.95 15.86 28.72
N TYR A 123 32.11 16.75 27.76
CA TYR A 123 33.42 17.11 27.21
C TYR A 123 34.43 17.16 28.36
N PRO A 124 35.61 16.51 28.28
CA PRO A 124 36.68 16.86 29.18
C PRO A 124 37.11 18.25 28.75
N ILE A 125 36.40 19.28 29.23
CA ILE A 125 36.84 20.67 29.14
C ILE A 125 38.27 20.62 29.68
N PRO A 126 39.28 21.01 28.91
CA PRO A 126 40.62 21.16 29.46
C PRO A 126 40.48 22.16 30.60
N ARG A 127 40.49 21.65 31.84
CA ARG A 127 40.29 22.47 33.04
C ARG A 127 41.56 23.26 33.22
N LEU A 128 41.60 24.45 32.61
CA LEU A 128 42.66 25.41 32.85
C LEU A 128 42.73 25.64 34.36
N PHE A 129 43.93 25.57 34.92
CA PHE A 129 44.15 25.82 36.32
C PHE A 129 45.27 26.83 36.51
N VAL A 130 45.23 27.54 37.63
CA VAL A 130 46.29 28.45 38.08
C VAL A 130 46.79 28.00 39.44
N VAL A 131 48.10 28.04 39.62
CA VAL A 131 48.75 27.74 40.90
C VAL A 131 49.26 29.05 41.49
N LEU A 132 48.77 29.40 42.68
CA LEU A 132 49.11 30.64 43.39
C LEU A 132 49.75 30.32 44.75
N PRO A 133 50.57 31.23 45.31
CA PRO A 133 51.01 31.10 46.70
C PRO A 133 49.80 31.04 47.65
N GLY A 134 49.75 30.04 48.53
CA GLY A 134 48.67 29.88 49.50
C GLY A 134 48.75 30.89 50.65
N ASP A 135 49.95 31.42 50.93
CA ASP A 135 50.17 32.42 51.96
C ASP A 135 51.30 33.37 51.51
N THR A 136 50.95 34.61 51.19
CA THR A 136 51.90 35.62 50.72
C THR A 136 52.67 36.27 51.86
N SER A 137 52.24 36.09 53.12
CA SER A 137 52.86 36.75 54.29
C SER A 137 54.17 36.08 54.74
N ARG A 138 54.35 34.79 54.44
CA ARG A 138 55.50 33.97 54.82
C ARG A 138 56.35 33.53 53.62
N TRP A 139 56.33 34.31 52.54
CA TRP A 139 57.00 33.95 51.29
C TRP A 139 58.52 33.99 51.45
N ASP A 140 59.16 32.82 51.33
CA ASP A 140 60.62 32.71 51.28
C ASP A 140 61.09 32.70 49.81
N SER A 141 61.75 33.77 49.38
CA SER A 141 62.31 33.91 48.03
C SER A 141 63.54 33.02 47.78
N LEU A 142 64.17 32.51 48.83
CA LEU A 142 65.32 31.61 48.72
C LEU A 142 64.88 30.14 48.65
N LYS A 143 63.67 29.83 49.14
CA LYS A 143 63.11 28.46 49.17
C LYS A 143 61.76 28.36 48.45
N HIS A 144 61.78 28.55 47.13
CA HIS A 144 60.60 28.53 46.26
C HIS A 144 59.64 27.34 46.50
N PHE A 145 60.16 26.12 46.74
CA PHE A 145 59.34 24.92 46.93
C PHE A 145 58.96 24.61 48.38
N SER A 146 59.50 25.36 49.35
CA SER A 146 59.06 25.28 50.75
C SER A 146 57.83 26.16 51.01
N ASN A 147 57.47 27.02 50.06
CA ASN A 147 56.25 27.82 50.11
C ASN A 147 55.02 26.93 49.86
N ARG A 148 53.91 27.27 50.51
CA ARG A 148 52.61 26.62 50.25
C ARG A 148 52.02 27.15 48.96
N PHE A 149 51.50 26.26 48.13
CA PHE A 149 50.81 26.61 46.89
C PHE A 149 49.37 26.11 46.91
N ARG A 150 48.48 26.83 46.24
CA ARG A 150 47.08 26.46 46.02
C ARG A 150 46.76 26.42 44.55
N LEU A 151 46.06 25.36 44.14
CA LEU A 151 45.58 25.15 42.78
C LEU A 151 44.12 25.58 42.66
N TYR A 152 43.84 26.41 41.65
CA TYR A 152 42.51 26.91 41.33
C TYR A 152 42.11 26.50 39.93
N PHE A 153 40.88 26.02 39.74
CA PHE A 153 40.35 25.74 38.41
C PHE A 153 39.61 26.96 37.85
N LEU A 154 39.78 27.20 36.55
CA LEU A 154 39.08 28.26 35.83
C LEU A 154 37.78 27.73 35.25
N LYS A 155 36.70 28.47 35.46
CA LYS A 155 35.35 28.04 35.08
C LYS A 155 35.04 28.25 33.59
N THR A 156 35.76 29.12 32.88
CA THR A 156 35.48 29.43 31.46
C THR A 156 36.74 29.87 30.69
N PRO A 157 36.87 29.51 29.38
CA PRO A 157 38.00 29.92 28.54
C PRO A 157 37.93 31.38 28.07
N HIS A 158 36.76 32.03 28.09
CA HIS A 158 36.58 33.39 27.54
C HIS A 158 36.80 34.51 28.56
N HIS A 159 36.65 34.23 29.86
CA HIS A 159 36.91 35.17 30.94
C HIS A 159 37.55 34.38 32.09
N ILE A 160 38.72 34.82 32.56
CA ILE A 160 39.46 34.17 33.66
C ILE A 160 38.71 34.48 34.96
N HIS A 161 37.66 33.71 35.25
CA HIS A 161 37.03 33.68 36.55
C HIS A 161 37.62 32.49 37.32
N LEU A 162 38.26 32.80 38.46
CA LEU A 162 38.54 31.78 39.46
C LEU A 162 37.20 31.17 39.87
N ALA A 163 37.09 29.84 39.81
CA ALA A 163 35.91 29.19 40.36
C ALA A 163 35.78 29.58 41.84
N GLN A 164 34.54 29.77 42.30
CA GLN A 164 34.23 30.16 43.69
C GLN A 164 34.44 28.95 44.63
N HIS A 165 35.67 28.50 44.74
CA HIS A 165 36.12 27.43 45.63
C HIS A 165 37.46 27.85 46.26
N GLU A 166 37.76 27.38 47.48
CA GLU A 166 38.93 27.84 48.26
C GLU A 166 40.30 27.48 47.66
N GLY A 167 40.29 26.61 46.65
CA GLY A 167 41.50 26.07 46.01
C GLY A 167 41.94 24.80 46.71
N TYR A 168 42.79 24.02 46.04
CA TYR A 168 43.35 22.79 46.59
C TYR A 168 44.79 23.02 47.03
N ASP A 169 45.13 22.67 48.27
CA ASP A 169 46.50 22.77 48.75
C ASP A 169 47.42 21.77 48.03
N VAL A 170 48.54 22.26 47.51
CA VAL A 170 49.57 21.45 46.88
C VAL A 170 50.47 20.88 47.97
N VAL A 171 50.17 19.65 48.41
CA VAL A 171 50.85 18.97 49.53
C VAL A 171 52.33 18.72 49.26
N ARG A 172 52.69 18.51 47.98
CA ARG A 172 54.05 18.14 47.55
C ARG A 172 54.46 18.99 46.33
N PRO A 173 54.85 20.27 46.53
CA PRO A 173 55.18 21.16 45.43
C PRO A 173 56.28 20.62 44.50
N PRO A 174 57.42 20.07 44.98
CA PRO A 174 58.47 19.57 44.10
C PRO A 174 57.97 18.50 43.13
N GLU A 175 57.20 17.52 43.61
CA GLU A 175 56.65 16.43 42.83
C GLU A 175 55.56 16.91 41.87
N PHE A 176 54.70 17.82 42.34
CA PHE A 176 53.68 18.44 41.52
C PHE A 176 54.28 19.18 40.32
N PHE A 177 55.29 20.05 40.55
CA PHE A 177 55.93 20.79 39.48
C PHE A 177 56.85 19.91 38.61
N LYS A 178 57.41 18.82 39.15
CA LYS A 178 58.11 17.82 38.32
C LYS A 178 57.17 17.15 37.32
N GLN A 179 55.95 16.83 37.74
CA GLN A 179 54.98 16.12 36.91
C GLN A 179 54.20 17.04 35.96
N TYR A 180 53.81 18.23 36.44
CA TYR A 180 52.90 19.12 35.72
C TYR A 180 53.54 20.44 35.29
N GLY A 181 54.81 20.69 35.64
CA GLY A 181 55.49 21.97 35.38
C GLY A 181 55.54 22.35 33.90
N SER A 182 55.61 21.38 32.99
CA SER A 182 55.55 21.62 31.54
C SER A 182 54.21 22.20 31.06
N TYR A 183 53.14 22.02 31.85
CA TYR A 183 51.80 22.54 31.58
C TYR A 183 51.50 23.84 32.33
N VAL A 184 52.40 24.30 33.21
CA VAL A 184 52.23 25.55 33.97
C VAL A 184 52.73 26.71 33.11
N LEU A 185 51.80 27.57 32.66
CA LEU A 185 52.13 28.83 32.00
C LEU A 185 52.79 29.77 33.01
N THR A 186 54.11 29.94 32.92
CA THR A 186 54.87 30.83 33.81
C THR A 186 54.84 32.25 33.26
N ARG A 187 54.09 33.17 33.90
CA ARG A 187 54.27 34.61 33.68
C ARG A 187 55.25 35.16 34.72
N VAL A 188 56.47 35.46 34.28
CA VAL A 188 57.51 36.15 35.07
C VAL A 188 57.08 37.62 35.27
N ARG A 189 57.19 38.16 36.49
CA ARG A 189 56.81 39.55 36.82
C ARG A 189 57.73 40.57 36.12
N SER A 190 57.11 41.61 35.57
CA SER A 190 57.76 42.89 35.25
C SER A 190 58.13 43.59 36.56
N ARG A 191 59.39 44.02 36.69
CA ARG A 191 59.87 44.90 37.76
C ARG A 191 59.17 46.26 37.62
N HIS A 192 58.54 46.75 38.68
CA HIS A 192 58.48 48.19 39.03
C HIS A 192 58.76 48.28 40.51
#